data_AF-A0A8J6HVG4-F1
#
_entry.id   AF-A0A8J6HVG4-F1
#
_cell.length_a   1.000
_cell.length_b   1.000
_cell.length_c   1.000
_cell.angle_alpha   90.00
_cell.angle_beta   90.00
_cell.angle_gamma   90.00
#
_symmetry.space_group_name_H-M   'P 1'
#
loop_
_entity.id
_entity.type
_entity.pdbx_description
1 polymer ?
#
loop_
_entity_poly.entity_id
_entity_poly.type
_entity_poly.pdbx_seq_one_letter_code
_entity_poly.pdbx_strand_id
1 'polypeptide(L)'
;MFTHAELLTIKQEREMRRNTISTSKRPLQCPHVDCNRYVSICDLNAHFQHEHIEVPIAQTSLDDRNPLTFYPRDIRYGVKQCLILLNVIVPPEEPNDSSQSDKPSSITVAVLASRMAAAQLGDETNQSIVEDEEVNGTVISNNDKIIIWMASNVVCDYSYTVAVSTVSEDIRVKYYGPVLQLGNSPKKLCMEGHCLILSHFHFLGMSENGLKPLQLDVIVHSED
;
A
#
# COMPACT_ATOMS: atom_id res chain seq x y z
N MET A 1 -13.40 32.14 12.72
CA MET A 1 -14.40 31.11 13.07
C MET A 1 -15.37 31.04 11.90
N PHE A 2 -15.51 29.88 11.28
CA PHE A 2 -16.52 29.68 10.24
C PHE A 2 -17.90 29.62 10.87
N THR A 3 -18.87 30.20 10.21
CA THR A 3 -20.28 30.09 10.57
C THR A 3 -20.79 28.66 10.31
N HIS A 4 -21.84 28.25 11.02
CA HIS A 4 -22.44 26.94 10.83
C HIS A 4 -22.92 26.71 9.38
N ALA A 5 -23.36 27.79 8.70
CA ALA A 5 -23.74 27.74 7.29
C ALA A 5 -22.52 27.49 6.38
N GLU A 6 -21.38 28.17 6.63
CA GLU A 6 -20.15 27.93 5.88
C GLU A 6 -19.59 26.52 6.08
N LEU A 7 -19.69 25.97 7.30
CA LEU A 7 -19.31 24.58 7.57
C LEU A 7 -20.17 23.58 6.80
N LEU A 8 -21.48 23.83 6.69
CA LEU A 8 -22.39 23.01 5.89
C LEU A 8 -22.07 23.12 4.41
N THR A 9 -21.79 24.32 3.88
CA THR A 9 -21.43 24.48 2.46
C THR A 9 -20.10 23.80 2.15
N ILE A 10 -19.09 23.91 3.02
CA ILE A 10 -17.81 23.21 2.87
C ILE A 10 -18.01 21.68 2.92
N LYS A 11 -18.88 21.19 3.80
CA LYS A 11 -19.25 19.76 3.87
C LYS A 11 -19.96 19.32 2.59
N GLN A 12 -20.91 20.12 2.09
CA GLN A 12 -21.67 19.84 0.87
C GLN A 12 -20.78 19.89 -0.38
N GLU A 13 -19.80 20.80 -0.44
CA GLU A 13 -18.81 20.86 -1.52
C GLU A 13 -17.84 19.67 -1.48
N ARG A 14 -17.47 19.20 -0.28
CA ARG A 14 -16.69 17.96 -0.11
C ARG A 14 -17.50 16.73 -0.54
N GLU A 15 -18.76 16.63 -0.13
CA GLU A 15 -19.69 15.56 -0.54
C GLU A 15 -19.96 15.58 -2.05
N MET A 16 -20.10 16.75 -2.67
CA MET A 16 -20.29 16.87 -4.11
C MET A 16 -19.02 16.44 -4.89
N ARG A 17 -17.83 16.64 -4.32
CA ARG A 17 -16.57 16.05 -4.84
C ARG A 17 -16.47 14.54 -4.61
N ARG A 18 -17.00 14.00 -3.50
CA ARG A 18 -17.12 12.54 -3.24
C ARG A 18 -18.00 11.84 -4.28
N ASN A 19 -19.13 12.44 -4.64
CA ASN A 19 -20.07 11.89 -5.63
C ASN A 19 -19.57 12.00 -7.08
N THR A 20 -18.54 12.81 -7.32
CA THR A 20 -17.70 12.64 -8.50
C THR A 20 -16.52 11.76 -8.12
N ILE A 21 -16.74 10.45 -7.98
CA ILE A 21 -15.70 9.50 -8.36
C ILE A 21 -15.44 9.84 -9.82
N SER A 22 -14.46 10.71 -10.07
CA SER A 22 -13.92 10.97 -11.38
C SER A 22 -13.21 9.68 -11.74
N THR A 23 -14.00 8.69 -12.17
CA THR A 23 -13.54 7.47 -12.78
C THR A 23 -12.92 7.95 -14.08
N SER A 24 -11.69 8.39 -14.00
CA SER A 24 -10.79 8.34 -15.13
C SER A 24 -10.95 6.92 -15.67
N LYS A 25 -11.70 6.77 -16.78
CA LYS A 25 -11.85 5.49 -17.48
C LYS A 25 -10.51 4.96 -18.01
N ARG A 26 -9.42 5.71 -17.77
CA ARG A 26 -8.07 5.32 -18.10
C ARG A 26 -7.75 4.02 -17.37
N PRO A 27 -7.39 2.97 -18.10
CA PRO A 27 -6.87 1.75 -17.52
C PRO A 27 -5.67 2.05 -16.62
N LEU A 28 -5.55 1.33 -15.52
CA LEU A 28 -4.39 1.35 -14.65
C LEU A 28 -3.44 0.21 -15.03
N GLN A 29 -2.13 0.42 -14.89
CA GLN A 29 -1.17 -0.68 -15.04
C GLN A 29 -1.30 -1.60 -13.83
N CYS A 30 -1.37 -2.92 -14.07
CA CYS A 30 -1.40 -3.91 -13.01
C CYS A 30 -0.21 -3.70 -12.03
N PRO A 31 -0.44 -3.67 -10.71
CA PRO A 31 0.63 -3.51 -9.74
C PRO A 31 1.38 -4.82 -9.43
N HIS A 32 1.01 -5.94 -10.05
CA HIS A 32 1.72 -7.20 -9.90
C HIS A 32 3.11 -7.13 -10.53
N VAL A 33 4.09 -7.76 -9.87
CA VAL A 33 5.46 -7.83 -10.39
C VAL A 33 5.46 -8.57 -11.73
N ASP A 34 6.15 -8.00 -12.72
CA ASP A 34 6.25 -8.53 -14.08
C ASP A 34 4.95 -8.52 -14.92
N CYS A 35 3.82 -8.01 -14.40
CA CYS A 35 2.60 -7.83 -15.18
C CYS A 35 2.56 -6.45 -15.86
N ASN A 36 2.63 -6.44 -17.19
CA ASN A 36 2.59 -5.20 -18.00
C ASN A 36 1.20 -4.89 -18.58
N ARG A 37 0.14 -5.59 -18.11
CA ARG A 37 -1.22 -5.36 -18.60
C ARG A 37 -1.80 -4.07 -18.05
N TYR A 38 -2.52 -3.37 -18.91
CA TYR A 38 -3.38 -2.24 -18.53
C TYR A 38 -4.79 -2.78 -18.33
N VAL A 39 -5.31 -2.61 -17.12
CA VAL A 39 -6.58 -3.18 -16.67
C VAL A 39 -7.55 -2.05 -16.39
N SER A 40 -8.82 -2.25 -16.72
CA SER A 40 -9.88 -1.36 -16.27
C SER A 40 -9.89 -1.27 -14.75
N ILE A 41 -10.17 -0.09 -14.21
CA ILE A 41 -10.23 0.15 -12.77
C ILE A 41 -11.21 -0.82 -12.08
N CYS A 42 -12.33 -1.10 -12.74
CA CYS A 42 -13.38 -1.99 -12.24
C CYS A 42 -13.01 -3.48 -12.32
N ASP A 43 -12.12 -3.84 -13.24
CA ASP A 43 -11.76 -5.24 -13.51
C ASP A 43 -10.48 -5.68 -12.78
N LEU A 44 -9.85 -4.79 -12.00
CA LEU A 44 -8.60 -5.09 -11.31
C LEU A 44 -8.71 -6.33 -10.41
N ASN A 45 -9.82 -6.46 -9.68
CA ASN A 45 -10.03 -7.62 -8.81
C ASN A 45 -10.15 -8.91 -9.64
N ALA A 46 -10.97 -8.89 -10.68
CA ALA A 46 -11.15 -10.04 -11.57
C ALA A 46 -9.82 -10.42 -12.26
N HIS A 47 -9.03 -9.45 -12.69
CA HIS A 47 -7.71 -9.69 -13.27
C HIS A 47 -6.80 -10.46 -12.29
N PHE A 48 -6.72 -10.05 -11.03
CA PHE A 48 -5.92 -10.78 -10.04
C PHE A 48 -6.45 -12.18 -9.75
N GLN A 49 -7.78 -12.35 -9.65
CA GLN A 49 -8.39 -13.66 -9.42
C GLN A 49 -8.03 -14.71 -10.50
N HIS A 50 -7.80 -14.28 -11.74
CA HIS A 50 -7.55 -15.20 -12.86
C HIS A 50 -6.08 -15.26 -13.27
N GLU A 51 -5.33 -14.17 -13.11
CA GLU A 51 -3.95 -14.07 -13.63
C GLU A 51 -2.87 -14.03 -12.55
N HIS A 52 -3.22 -13.70 -11.30
CA HIS A 52 -2.30 -13.54 -10.16
C HIS A 52 -2.81 -14.26 -8.91
N ILE A 53 -3.08 -15.56 -9.06
CA ILE A 53 -3.67 -16.43 -8.03
C ILE A 53 -2.82 -16.55 -6.76
N GLU A 54 -1.53 -16.24 -6.86
CA GLU A 54 -0.57 -16.22 -5.77
C GLU A 54 -0.75 -15.02 -4.84
N VAL A 55 -1.38 -13.93 -5.31
CA VAL A 55 -1.64 -12.76 -4.48
C VAL A 55 -2.99 -12.93 -3.79
N PRO A 56 -3.04 -12.98 -2.46
CA PRO A 56 -4.30 -13.11 -1.75
C PRO A 56 -5.21 -11.91 -2.01
N ILE A 57 -6.51 -12.17 -1.96
CA ILE A 57 -7.56 -11.17 -2.04
C ILE A 57 -8.45 -11.36 -0.81
N ALA A 58 -8.65 -10.29 -0.03
CA ALA A 58 -9.52 -10.32 1.14
C ALA A 58 -10.59 -9.22 1.05
N GLN A 59 -11.73 -9.46 1.68
CA GLN A 59 -12.73 -8.42 1.95
C GLN A 59 -12.49 -7.88 3.35
N THR A 60 -12.61 -6.56 3.51
CA THR A 60 -12.42 -5.88 4.80
C THR A 60 -13.39 -4.73 4.91
N SER A 61 -13.80 -4.36 6.12
CA SER A 61 -14.46 -3.08 6.35
C SER A 61 -13.41 -2.00 6.63
N LEU A 62 -13.85 -0.74 6.69
CA LEU A 62 -13.04 0.32 7.27
C LEU A 62 -12.78 0.01 8.75
N ASP A 63 -11.59 0.38 9.22
CA ASP A 63 -11.06 0.18 10.57
C ASP A 63 -10.81 -1.27 11.01
N ASP A 64 -11.12 -2.24 10.15
CA ASP A 64 -10.79 -3.65 10.39
C ASP A 64 -9.27 -3.89 10.26
N ARG A 65 -8.73 -4.67 11.21
CA ARG A 65 -7.32 -5.11 11.18
C ARG A 65 -7.16 -6.29 10.24
N ASN A 66 -6.24 -6.16 9.29
CA ASN A 66 -5.90 -7.19 8.31
C ASN A 66 -4.46 -7.68 8.57
N PRO A 67 -4.28 -8.81 9.28
CA PRO A 67 -2.96 -9.37 9.56
C PRO A 67 -2.43 -10.18 8.39
N LEU A 68 -1.12 -10.06 8.14
CA LEU A 68 -0.37 -10.71 7.07
C LEU A 68 1.00 -11.10 7.61
N THR A 69 1.67 -12.00 6.90
CA THR A 69 3.08 -12.33 7.17
C THR A 69 3.87 -12.32 5.89
N PHE A 70 5.11 -11.83 5.93
CA PHE A 70 6.02 -11.90 4.79
C PHE A 70 7.45 -12.14 5.26
N TYR A 71 8.26 -12.78 4.42
CA TYR A 71 9.70 -12.83 4.67
C TYR A 71 10.37 -11.63 4.00
N PRO A 72 11.24 -10.89 4.69
CA PRO A 72 11.97 -9.78 4.08
C PRO A 72 12.73 -10.18 2.81
N ARG A 73 13.30 -11.39 2.77
CA ARG A 73 14.05 -11.94 1.63
C ARG A 73 13.22 -12.14 0.36
N ASP A 74 11.91 -12.27 0.49
CA ASP A 74 11.00 -12.50 -0.63
C ASP A 74 10.60 -11.17 -1.31
N ILE A 75 10.96 -10.03 -0.71
CA ILE A 75 10.70 -8.70 -1.27
C ILE A 75 11.79 -8.34 -2.29
N ARG A 76 11.39 -8.20 -3.55
CA ARG A 76 12.30 -7.96 -4.69
C ARG A 76 12.79 -6.51 -4.77
N TYR A 77 14.00 -6.33 -5.33
CA TYR A 77 14.60 -5.02 -5.55
C TYR A 77 13.97 -4.28 -6.73
N GLY A 78 13.72 -2.98 -6.54
CA GLY A 78 13.36 -2.04 -7.60
C GLY A 78 12.00 -2.28 -8.27
N VAL A 79 11.18 -3.18 -7.74
CA VAL A 79 9.87 -3.54 -8.32
C VAL A 79 8.76 -3.38 -7.29
N LYS A 80 7.55 -3.06 -7.78
CA LYS A 80 6.34 -3.05 -6.97
C LYS A 80 5.84 -4.49 -6.82
N GLN A 81 5.85 -5.00 -5.59
CA GLN A 81 5.35 -6.32 -5.27
C GLN A 81 4.06 -6.18 -4.48
N CYS A 82 2.96 -6.70 -5.03
CA CYS A 82 1.66 -6.72 -4.34
C CYS A 82 1.63 -7.87 -3.34
N LEU A 83 1.41 -7.56 -2.06
CA LEU A 83 1.35 -8.54 -0.98
C LEU A 83 -0.07 -9.06 -0.76
N ILE A 84 -1.07 -8.18 -0.92
CA ILE A 84 -2.50 -8.52 -0.84
C ILE A 84 -3.32 -7.44 -1.57
N LEU A 85 -4.47 -7.83 -2.13
CA LEU A 85 -5.55 -6.92 -2.48
C LEU A 85 -6.65 -6.96 -1.43
N LEU A 86 -7.05 -5.78 -0.97
CA LEU A 86 -8.16 -5.59 -0.04
C LEU A 86 -9.34 -4.97 -0.78
N ASN A 87 -10.47 -5.66 -0.77
CA ASN A 87 -11.75 -5.11 -1.17
C ASN A 87 -12.39 -4.46 0.06
N VAL A 88 -12.20 -3.15 0.19
CA VAL A 88 -12.73 -2.36 1.30
C VAL A 88 -14.22 -2.11 1.04
N ILE A 89 -15.06 -2.69 1.88
CA ILE A 89 -16.50 -2.49 1.87
C ILE A 89 -16.79 -1.14 2.51
N VAL A 90 -17.32 -0.21 1.72
CA VAL A 90 -17.71 1.12 2.20
C VAL A 90 -19.20 1.06 2.52
N PRO A 91 -19.61 1.37 3.77
CA PRO A 91 -21.02 1.49 4.11
C PRO A 91 -21.66 2.56 3.21
N PRO A 92 -22.89 2.35 2.73
CA PRO A 92 -23.61 3.42 2.03
C PRO A 92 -23.78 4.61 2.99
N GLU A 93 -23.40 5.81 2.52
CA GLU A 93 -23.79 7.05 3.19
C GLU A 93 -25.34 7.09 3.24
N GLU A 94 -25.92 7.57 4.34
CA GLU A 94 -27.38 7.52 4.59
C GLU A 94 -28.21 7.98 3.37
N PRO A 95 -29.38 7.37 3.14
CA PRO A 95 -30.10 7.50 1.89
C PRO A 95 -30.60 8.93 1.68
N ASN A 96 -29.95 9.67 0.80
CA ASN A 96 -30.59 10.77 0.12
C ASN A 96 -31.56 10.17 -0.91
N ASP A 97 -32.85 10.45 -0.73
CA ASP A 97 -33.99 10.03 -1.56
C ASP A 97 -33.70 10.09 -3.07
N SER A 98 -33.11 9.03 -3.62
CA SER A 98 -33.19 8.70 -5.03
C SER A 98 -32.72 7.26 -5.24
N SER A 99 -33.63 6.47 -5.78
CA SER A 99 -33.51 5.06 -6.14
C SER A 99 -32.25 4.75 -6.96
N GLN A 100 -31.15 4.33 -6.33
CA GLN A 100 -30.04 3.64 -6.99
C GLN A 100 -29.38 2.62 -6.04
N SER A 101 -29.61 1.33 -6.31
CA SER A 101 -28.78 0.16 -5.94
C SER A 101 -28.19 0.12 -4.52
N ASP A 102 -28.84 -0.63 -3.62
CA ASP A 102 -28.40 -1.01 -2.25
C ASP A 102 -27.08 -1.83 -2.17
N LYS A 103 -26.25 -1.86 -3.22
CA LYS A 103 -24.96 -2.56 -3.14
C LYS A 103 -23.93 -1.66 -2.48
N PRO A 104 -23.26 -2.12 -1.40
CA PRO A 104 -22.14 -1.37 -0.85
C PRO A 104 -21.08 -1.18 -1.93
N SER A 105 -20.61 0.05 -2.09
CA SER A 105 -19.50 0.35 -2.99
C SER A 105 -18.23 -0.26 -2.39
N SER A 106 -17.51 -1.04 -3.19
CA SER A 106 -16.24 -1.62 -2.77
C SER A 106 -15.09 -0.93 -3.50
N ILE A 107 -14.07 -0.53 -2.75
CA ILE A 107 -12.83 0.02 -3.31
C ILE A 107 -11.74 -1.02 -3.17
N THR A 108 -10.91 -1.17 -4.21
CA THR A 108 -9.80 -2.13 -4.20
C THR A 108 -8.51 -1.41 -3.82
N VAL A 109 -7.93 -1.79 -2.69
CA VAL A 109 -6.67 -1.24 -2.18
C VAL A 109 -5.60 -2.33 -2.20
N ALA A 110 -4.47 -2.06 -2.84
CA ALA A 110 -3.30 -2.93 -2.86
C ALA A 110 -2.34 -2.56 -1.74
N VAL A 111 -1.90 -3.56 -0.96
CA VAL A 111 -0.74 -3.45 -0.08
C VAL A 111 0.50 -3.82 -0.89
N LEU A 112 1.43 -2.89 -0.98
CA LEU A 112 2.59 -2.99 -1.86
C LEU A 112 3.88 -2.89 -1.05
N ALA A 113 4.89 -3.64 -1.50
CA ALA A 113 6.24 -3.55 -0.97
C ALA A 113 7.27 -3.48 -2.10
N SER A 114 8.43 -2.90 -1.79
CA SER A 114 9.59 -2.88 -2.68
C SER A 114 10.84 -2.82 -1.84
N ARG A 115 11.88 -3.54 -2.25
CA ARG A 115 13.21 -3.33 -1.70
C ARG A 115 13.94 -2.28 -2.54
N MET A 116 14.61 -1.36 -1.89
CA MET A 116 15.31 -0.23 -2.49
C MET A 116 16.76 -0.24 -2.04
N ALA A 117 17.69 -0.23 -3.00
CA ALA A 117 19.11 -0.03 -2.71
C ALA A 117 19.41 1.48 -2.58
N ALA A 118 20.43 1.84 -1.79
CA ALA A 118 20.86 3.25 -1.65
C ALA A 118 21.16 3.92 -3.00
N ALA A 119 21.82 3.21 -3.92
CA ALA A 119 22.10 3.72 -5.26
C ALA A 119 20.83 4.12 -6.04
N GLN A 120 19.70 3.42 -5.82
CA GLN A 120 18.44 3.74 -6.48
C GLN A 120 17.79 5.02 -5.93
N LEU A 121 18.10 5.39 -4.68
CA LEU A 121 17.63 6.61 -4.03
C LEU A 121 18.44 7.85 -4.44
N GLY A 122 19.55 7.68 -5.16
CA GLY A 122 20.38 8.78 -5.67
C GLY A 122 21.43 9.30 -4.67
N ASP A 123 21.76 8.51 -3.66
CA ASP A 123 22.85 8.83 -2.73
C ASP A 123 24.18 8.38 -3.37
N GLU A 124 24.69 9.17 -4.31
CA GLU A 124 25.92 8.88 -5.06
C GLU A 124 27.21 9.05 -4.23
N THR A 125 27.09 9.41 -2.94
CA THR A 125 28.23 9.83 -2.13
C THR A 125 28.91 8.76 -1.28
N ASN A 126 28.44 7.50 -1.27
CA ASN A 126 29.09 6.43 -0.50
C ASN A 126 29.09 5.07 -1.23
N GLN A 127 29.77 5.00 -2.38
CA GLN A 127 30.28 3.72 -2.89
C GLN A 127 31.44 3.25 -2.00
N SER A 128 31.13 2.72 -0.81
CA SER A 128 32.03 1.74 -0.20
C SER A 128 31.81 0.44 -0.96
N ILE A 129 32.65 0.20 -1.97
CA ILE A 129 32.84 -1.11 -2.56
C ILE A 129 33.29 -2.02 -1.42
N VAL A 130 32.36 -2.81 -0.89
CA VAL A 130 32.71 -3.99 -0.10
C VAL A 130 32.64 -5.14 -1.09
N GLU A 131 33.80 -5.56 -1.58
CA GLU A 131 33.97 -6.86 -2.19
C GLU A 131 33.71 -7.88 -1.07
N ASP A 132 32.48 -8.40 -0.99
CA ASP A 132 32.17 -9.53 -0.13
C ASP A 132 31.72 -10.68 -1.02
N GLU A 133 32.39 -11.81 -0.79
CA GLU A 133 32.52 -12.94 -1.69
C GLU A 133 31.17 -13.53 -2.12
N GLU A 134 31.04 -13.78 -3.43
CA GLU A 134 29.92 -14.48 -4.04
C GLU A 134 29.82 -15.92 -3.49
N VAL A 135 28.89 -16.14 -2.55
CA VAL A 135 28.39 -17.47 -2.24
C VAL A 135 26.86 -17.44 -2.19
N ASN A 136 26.23 -17.71 -3.34
CA ASN A 136 24.82 -18.11 -3.48
C ASN A 136 23.81 -17.38 -2.56
N GLY A 137 23.50 -16.13 -2.86
CA GLY A 137 22.42 -15.42 -2.18
C GLY A 137 22.43 -13.94 -2.49
N THR A 138 21.26 -13.32 -2.59
CA THR A 138 21.11 -11.89 -2.85
C THR A 138 21.87 -11.09 -1.79
N VAL A 139 22.97 -10.42 -2.16
CA VAL A 139 23.77 -9.61 -1.24
C VAL A 139 22.91 -8.47 -0.70
N ILE A 140 22.57 -8.54 0.58
CA ILE A 140 21.81 -7.50 1.28
C ILE A 140 22.82 -6.45 1.74
N SER A 141 22.77 -5.26 1.15
CA SER A 141 23.65 -4.15 1.54
C SER A 141 23.14 -3.51 2.83
N ASN A 142 24.06 -2.98 3.65
CA ASN A 142 23.77 -2.27 4.91
C ASN A 142 22.86 -1.04 4.72
N ASN A 143 22.74 -0.53 3.48
CA ASN A 143 21.93 0.62 3.14
C ASN A 143 20.60 0.27 2.45
N ASP A 144 20.27 -1.02 2.35
CA ASP A 144 19.01 -1.45 1.77
C ASP A 144 17.83 -1.09 2.66
N LYS A 145 16.71 -0.77 2.01
CA LYS A 145 15.45 -0.45 2.66
C LYS A 145 14.34 -1.29 2.07
N ILE A 146 13.43 -1.77 2.91
CA ILE A 146 12.14 -2.27 2.47
C ILE A 146 11.13 -1.17 2.72
N ILE A 147 10.43 -0.75 1.68
CA ILE A 147 9.33 0.19 1.80
C ILE A 147 8.00 -0.55 1.65
N ILE A 148 7.00 -0.16 2.43
CA ILE A 148 5.65 -0.74 2.40
C ILE A 148 4.63 0.40 2.37
N TRP A 149 3.67 0.33 1.46
CA TRP A 149 2.62 1.35 1.31
C TRP A 149 1.32 0.75 0.81
N MET A 150 0.24 1.53 0.87
CA MET A 150 -1.06 1.16 0.32
C MET A 150 -1.44 2.08 -0.83
N ALA A 151 -2.08 1.52 -1.86
CA ALA A 151 -2.56 2.28 -3.00
C ALA A 151 -3.89 1.77 -3.54
N SER A 152 -4.78 2.68 -3.90
CA SER A 152 -6.15 2.39 -4.37
C SER A 152 -6.25 2.38 -5.89
N ASN A 153 -7.17 1.59 -6.43
CA ASN A 153 -7.54 1.61 -7.85
C ASN A 153 -8.23 2.92 -8.26
N VAL A 154 -8.90 3.59 -7.31
CA VAL A 154 -9.56 4.89 -7.49
C VAL A 154 -8.92 5.96 -6.62
N VAL A 155 -9.22 7.23 -6.91
CA VAL A 155 -8.93 8.32 -5.97
C VAL A 155 -9.91 8.20 -4.80
N CYS A 156 -9.40 8.23 -3.58
CA CYS A 156 -10.19 8.18 -2.35
C CYS A 156 -9.49 9.01 -1.26
N ASP A 157 -10.27 9.49 -0.29
CA ASP A 157 -9.78 10.32 0.82
C ASP A 157 -9.48 9.51 2.09
N TYR A 158 -9.27 8.19 1.95
CA TYR A 158 -8.93 7.31 3.07
C TYR A 158 -7.48 7.47 3.52
N SER A 159 -7.24 7.19 4.79
CA SER A 159 -5.90 6.99 5.33
C SER A 159 -5.69 5.52 5.67
N TYR A 160 -4.45 5.15 5.98
CA TYR A 160 -4.13 3.80 6.42
C TYR A 160 -3.08 3.81 7.52
N THR A 161 -3.21 2.83 8.39
CA THR A 161 -2.12 2.38 9.26
C THR A 161 -1.49 1.14 8.65
N VAL A 162 -0.17 1.14 8.55
CA VAL A 162 0.60 -0.10 8.34
C VAL A 162 1.60 -0.25 9.47
N ALA A 163 1.71 -1.46 10.01
CA ALA A 163 2.68 -1.75 11.05
C ALA A 163 3.36 -3.09 10.78
N VAL A 164 4.67 -3.14 11.00
CA VAL A 164 5.46 -4.36 10.90
C VAL A 164 6.02 -4.69 12.27
N SER A 165 5.90 -5.95 12.67
CA SER A 165 6.43 -6.45 13.94
C SER A 165 7.17 -7.78 13.80
N THR A 166 7.96 -8.10 14.82
CA THR A 166 8.44 -9.47 15.04
C THR A 166 7.26 -10.42 15.25
N VAL A 167 7.46 -11.72 15.05
CA VAL A 167 6.41 -12.73 15.30
C VAL A 167 5.93 -12.71 16.76
N SER A 168 6.81 -12.34 17.70
CA SER A 168 6.50 -12.17 19.12
C SER A 168 5.84 -10.83 19.46
N GLU A 169 5.68 -9.93 18.48
CA GLU A 169 5.18 -8.56 18.65
C GLU A 169 6.01 -7.63 19.57
N ASP A 170 7.19 -8.06 20.04
CA ASP A 170 8.06 -7.27 20.94
C ASP A 170 8.62 -5.98 20.31
N ILE A 171 8.90 -6.02 19.00
CA ILE A 171 9.41 -4.87 18.24
C ILE A 171 8.39 -4.56 17.16
N ARG A 172 7.96 -3.29 17.09
CA ARG A 172 6.94 -2.84 16.13
C ARG A 172 7.27 -1.46 15.56
N VAL A 173 7.23 -1.35 14.24
CA VAL A 173 7.41 -0.10 13.50
C VAL A 173 6.11 0.20 12.76
N LYS A 174 5.56 1.41 12.93
CA LYS A 174 4.27 1.82 12.36
C LYS A 174 4.43 3.05 11.47
N TYR A 175 3.60 3.11 10.45
CA TYR A 175 3.36 4.28 9.61
C TYR A 175 1.86 4.58 9.54
N TYR A 176 1.52 5.86 9.46
CA TYR A 176 0.18 6.35 9.18
C TYR A 176 0.28 7.38 8.05
N GLY A 177 -0.61 7.29 7.05
CA GLY A 177 -0.61 8.22 5.94
C GLY A 177 -1.79 8.02 5.00
N PRO A 178 -1.89 8.84 3.93
CA PRO A 178 -3.00 8.79 2.99
C PRO A 178 -2.89 7.57 2.04
N VAL A 179 -4.04 6.98 1.68
CA VAL A 179 -4.12 6.00 0.60
C VAL A 179 -4.03 6.75 -0.73
N LEU A 180 -2.94 6.56 -1.46
CA LEU A 180 -2.72 7.21 -2.75
C LEU A 180 -3.28 6.37 -3.90
N GLN A 181 -3.54 6.98 -5.05
CA GLN A 181 -3.92 6.22 -6.25
C GLN A 181 -2.73 5.37 -6.76
N LEU A 182 -3.03 4.19 -7.30
CA LEU A 182 -2.09 3.33 -8.01
C LEU A 182 -1.39 4.12 -9.14
N GLY A 183 -0.06 4.01 -9.19
CA GLY A 183 0.76 4.63 -10.23
C GLY A 183 2.05 5.25 -9.72
N ASN A 184 2.10 5.67 -8.45
CA ASN A 184 3.31 6.25 -7.86
C ASN A 184 4.52 5.31 -7.93
N SER A 185 5.71 5.90 -8.05
CA SER A 185 6.96 5.15 -8.06
C SER A 185 7.45 4.89 -6.62
N PRO A 186 8.00 3.69 -6.34
CA PRO A 186 8.60 3.37 -5.03
C PRO A 186 9.61 4.42 -4.55
N LYS A 187 10.47 4.89 -5.46
CA LYS A 187 11.48 5.93 -5.17
C LYS A 187 10.83 7.22 -4.67
N LYS A 188 9.82 7.72 -5.37
CA LYS A 188 9.13 8.97 -5.01
C LYS A 188 8.47 8.85 -3.64
N LEU A 189 7.73 7.76 -3.40
CA LEU A 189 7.08 7.48 -2.11
C LEU A 189 8.09 7.43 -0.96
N CYS A 190 9.23 6.78 -1.17
CA CYS A 190 10.30 6.70 -0.19
C CYS A 190 10.91 8.08 0.13
N MET A 191 11.14 8.91 -0.88
CA MET A 191 11.73 10.24 -0.71
C MET A 191 10.76 11.23 -0.04
N GLU A 192 9.47 11.13 -0.35
CA GLU A 192 8.43 12.00 0.20
C GLU A 192 7.90 11.55 1.57
N GLY A 193 8.30 10.36 2.03
CA GLY A 193 7.84 9.80 3.31
C GLY A 193 6.39 9.30 3.27
N HIS A 194 5.91 8.88 2.11
CA HIS A 194 4.55 8.35 1.91
C HIS A 194 4.45 6.83 2.06
N CYS A 195 5.33 6.24 2.86
CA CYS A 195 5.41 4.80 3.10
C CYS A 195 6.07 4.48 4.44
N LEU A 196 5.81 3.27 4.96
CA LEU A 196 6.64 2.68 6.01
C LEU A 196 8.02 2.34 5.45
N ILE A 197 9.07 2.71 6.17
CA ILE A 197 10.47 2.43 5.80
C ILE A 197 11.08 1.50 6.85
N LEU A 198 11.42 0.29 6.44
CA LEU A 198 12.26 -0.63 7.22
C LEU A 198 13.70 -0.49 6.71
N SER A 199 14.59 -0.01 7.57
CA SER A 199 16.02 -0.04 7.28
C SER A 199 16.54 -1.48 7.32
N HIS A 200 17.74 -1.70 6.78
CA HIS A 200 18.51 -2.93 6.93
C HIS A 200 18.49 -3.45 8.37
N PHE A 201 18.74 -2.58 9.36
CA PHE A 201 18.72 -2.95 10.77
C PHE A 201 17.34 -3.39 11.26
N HIS A 202 16.26 -2.73 10.81
CA HIS A 202 14.91 -3.14 11.17
C HIS A 202 14.60 -4.53 10.61
N PHE A 203 14.67 -4.70 9.28
CA PHE A 203 14.16 -5.93 8.70
C PHE A 203 15.09 -7.12 8.96
N LEU A 204 16.42 -6.98 9.09
CA LEU A 204 17.28 -8.09 9.50
C LEU A 204 17.20 -8.38 10.99
N GLY A 205 17.23 -7.34 11.84
CA GLY A 205 17.16 -7.53 13.30
C GLY A 205 15.84 -8.17 13.73
N MET A 206 14.72 -7.72 13.17
CA MET A 206 13.39 -8.24 13.51
C MET A 206 13.12 -9.65 12.93
N SER A 207 13.83 -10.05 11.87
CA SER A 207 13.62 -11.33 11.20
C SER A 207 14.70 -12.37 11.48
N GLU A 208 15.58 -12.12 12.45
CA GLU A 208 16.75 -12.97 12.72
C GLU A 208 17.56 -13.22 11.44
N ASN A 209 18.01 -12.14 10.80
CA ASN A 209 18.75 -12.13 9.54
C ASN A 209 17.97 -12.74 8.35
N GLY A 210 16.67 -12.52 8.30
CA GLY A 210 15.79 -12.99 7.22
C GLY A 210 15.34 -14.45 7.35
N LEU A 211 15.62 -15.09 8.49
CA LEU A 211 15.24 -16.48 8.76
C LEU A 211 13.79 -16.62 9.22
N LYS A 212 13.24 -15.60 9.89
CA LYS A 212 11.86 -15.56 10.38
C LYS A 212 10.98 -14.61 9.56
N PRO A 213 9.68 -14.90 9.43
CA PRO A 213 8.76 -13.96 8.83
C PRO A 213 8.57 -12.75 9.76
N LEU A 214 8.13 -11.63 9.19
CA LEU A 214 7.62 -10.50 9.93
C LEU A 214 6.09 -10.50 9.85
N GLN A 215 5.44 -10.03 10.92
CA GLN A 215 4.02 -9.75 10.90
C GLN A 215 3.79 -8.36 10.31
N LEU A 216 2.76 -8.24 9.48
CA LEU A 216 2.34 -7.01 8.84
C LEU A 216 0.86 -6.82 9.13
N ASP A 217 0.50 -5.73 9.80
CA ASP A 217 -0.88 -5.34 10.01
C ASP A 217 -1.21 -4.12 9.18
N VAL A 218 -2.33 -4.19 8.49
CA VAL A 218 -2.88 -3.04 7.76
C VAL A 218 -4.30 -2.74 8.20
N ILE A 219 -4.62 -1.46 8.29
CA ILE A 219 -5.94 -0.92 8.61
C ILE A 219 -6.21 0.22 7.65
N VAL A 220 -7.36 0.21 6.98
CA VAL A 220 -7.83 1.33 6.16
C VAL A 220 -8.82 2.11 6.98
N HIS A 221 -8.58 3.39 7.17
CA HIS A 221 -9.41 4.26 7.99
C HIS A 221 -10.33 5.12 7.11
N SER A 222 -11.52 5.43 7.62
CA SER A 222 -12.32 6.51 7.04
C SER A 222 -11.61 7.86 7.20
N GLU A 223 -12.06 8.88 6.46
CA GLU A 223 -11.65 10.26 6.74
C GLU A 223 -12.10 10.64 8.17
N ASP A 224 -11.25 11.34 8.92
CA ASP A 224 -11.59 11.94 10.22
C ASP A 224 -12.57 13.13 10.08
#